data_AF-V4P7E1-F1
#
_entry.id   AF-V4P7E1-F1
#
_cell.length_a   1.000
_cell.length_b   1.000
_cell.length_c   1.000
_cell.angle_alpha   90.00
_cell.angle_beta   90.00
_cell.angle_gamma   90.00
#
_symmetry.space_group_name_H-M   'P 1'
#
loop_
_entity.id
_entity.type
_entity.pdbx_description
1 polymer ?
#
loop_
_entity_poly.entity_id
_entity_poly.type
_entity_poly.pdbx_seq_one_letter_code
_entity_poly.pdbx_strand_id
1 'polypeptide(L)'
;MKVLTVSIFVLVLACLPAAAMAQALWRNVDYGMTKSQVATAQPSARPSTEKESLRNGATCDLAIDNQMVADRPFRACFYFLNTKLHQVTLSAQSPATKEDLDAVLRAVVDQYGDALSVQDTGDIYDGTWSIGSDVRFSVFYANIGGTGGMMNLVYQSAAGQ
;
A
#
# COMPACT_ATOMS: atom_id res chain seq x y z
N MET A 1 13.47 -41.48 -49.26
CA MET A 1 14.22 -41.04 -48.06
C MET A 1 13.21 -40.74 -46.96
N LYS A 2 13.29 -41.45 -45.81
CA LYS A 2 12.46 -41.20 -44.63
C LYS A 2 13.14 -40.11 -43.79
N VAL A 3 12.47 -39.00 -43.56
CA VAL A 3 12.95 -37.96 -42.63
C VAL A 3 12.12 -38.08 -41.36
N LEU A 4 12.73 -38.66 -40.31
CA LEU A 4 12.27 -38.49 -38.94
C LEU A 4 12.51 -37.01 -38.57
N THR A 5 11.52 -36.33 -38.03
CA THR A 5 11.76 -35.05 -37.39
C THR A 5 11.13 -35.04 -36.00
N VAL A 6 11.99 -34.70 -35.06
CA VAL A 6 11.92 -34.84 -33.61
C VAL A 6 10.90 -33.89 -33.01
N SER A 7 10.07 -34.40 -32.11
CA SER A 7 9.13 -33.64 -31.29
C SER A 7 9.89 -32.70 -30.34
N ILE A 8 9.76 -31.39 -30.52
CA ILE A 8 10.21 -30.38 -29.55
C ILE A 8 9.03 -30.08 -28.62
N PHE A 9 9.13 -30.55 -27.38
CA PHE A 9 8.21 -30.23 -26.30
C PHE A 9 8.63 -28.88 -25.71
N VAL A 10 8.00 -27.79 -26.16
CA VAL A 10 8.24 -26.44 -25.61
C VAL A 10 7.58 -26.37 -24.24
N LEU A 11 8.40 -26.50 -23.18
CA LEU A 11 7.99 -26.25 -21.81
C LEU A 11 7.81 -24.74 -21.63
N VAL A 12 6.57 -24.27 -21.76
CA VAL A 12 6.20 -22.87 -21.47
C VAL A 12 6.29 -22.68 -19.96
N LEU A 13 7.46 -22.23 -19.50
CA LEU A 13 7.66 -21.77 -18.13
C LEU A 13 6.78 -20.52 -17.93
N ALA A 14 5.64 -20.70 -17.27
CA ALA A 14 4.78 -19.59 -16.87
C ALA A 14 5.57 -18.69 -15.91
N CYS A 15 6.17 -17.62 -16.45
CA CYS A 15 6.50 -16.43 -15.68
C CYS A 15 5.19 -15.86 -15.17
N LEU A 16 4.71 -16.38 -14.03
CA LEU A 16 3.72 -15.68 -13.25
C LEU A 16 4.41 -14.41 -12.75
N PRO A 17 3.99 -13.21 -13.20
CA PRO A 17 4.49 -12.00 -12.58
C PRO A 17 4.11 -12.10 -11.11
N ALA A 18 5.11 -12.09 -10.23
CA ALA A 18 4.91 -11.81 -8.82
C ALA A 18 4.40 -10.36 -8.77
N ALA A 19 3.09 -10.19 -8.97
CA ALA A 19 2.44 -8.91 -8.93
C ALA A 19 2.73 -8.34 -7.55
N ALA A 20 3.51 -7.27 -7.52
CA ALA A 20 3.92 -6.57 -6.31
C ALA A 20 2.68 -6.19 -5.50
N MET A 21 2.38 -7.01 -4.49
CA MET A 21 1.05 -7.06 -3.87
C MET A 21 0.70 -5.82 -3.03
N ALA A 22 1.65 -4.91 -2.76
CA ALA A 22 1.34 -3.61 -2.17
C ALA A 22 0.51 -2.70 -3.04
N GLN A 23 0.70 -2.81 -4.35
CA GLN A 23 0.16 -1.88 -5.35
C GLN A 23 -1.36 -2.04 -5.51
N ALA A 24 -1.94 -3.03 -4.83
CA ALA A 24 -3.33 -3.45 -4.95
C ALA A 24 -4.19 -3.22 -3.69
N LEU A 25 -3.64 -2.76 -2.57
CA LEU A 25 -4.38 -2.84 -1.31
C LEU A 25 -5.63 -1.95 -1.29
N TRP A 26 -5.50 -0.67 -1.67
CA TRP A 26 -6.65 0.22 -1.84
C TRP A 26 -7.42 -0.06 -3.14
N ARG A 27 -6.78 -0.51 -4.22
CA ARG A 27 -7.49 -0.73 -5.50
C ARG A 27 -8.60 -1.80 -5.43
N ASN A 28 -8.54 -2.67 -4.42
CA ASN A 28 -9.55 -3.70 -4.20
C ASN A 28 -10.56 -3.35 -3.10
N VAL A 29 -10.42 -2.19 -2.44
CA VAL A 29 -11.39 -1.74 -1.43
C VAL A 29 -11.79 -0.29 -1.70
N ASP A 30 -13.08 -0.02 -1.71
CA ASP A 30 -13.57 1.34 -1.94
C ASP A 30 -13.91 2.03 -0.63
N TYR A 31 -13.74 3.35 -0.63
CA TYR A 31 -14.30 4.19 0.42
C TYR A 31 -15.79 3.90 0.61
N GLY A 32 -16.26 3.87 1.86
CA GLY A 32 -17.67 3.58 2.14
C GLY A 32 -18.00 2.10 2.26
N MET A 33 -17.05 1.19 1.98
CA MET A 33 -17.24 -0.25 2.22
C MET A 33 -17.41 -0.55 3.72
N THR A 34 -18.26 -1.51 4.05
CA THR A 34 -18.38 -2.05 5.42
C THR A 34 -17.22 -2.99 5.74
N LYS A 35 -17.02 -3.32 7.02
CA LYS A 35 -16.00 -4.31 7.44
C LYS A 35 -16.15 -5.65 6.73
N SER A 36 -17.39 -6.12 6.53
CA SER A 36 -17.65 -7.38 5.82
C SER A 36 -17.24 -7.29 4.35
N GLN A 37 -17.53 -6.17 3.67
CA GLN A 37 -17.15 -5.98 2.28
C GLN A 37 -15.62 -5.92 2.13
N VAL A 38 -14.95 -5.21 3.03
CA VAL A 38 -13.48 -5.17 3.09
C VAL A 38 -12.91 -6.58 3.33
N ALA A 39 -13.44 -7.35 4.28
CA ALA A 39 -13.00 -8.72 4.55
C ALA A 39 -13.23 -9.68 3.36
N THR A 40 -14.29 -9.47 2.57
CA THR A 40 -14.52 -10.22 1.34
C THR A 40 -13.49 -9.85 0.26
N ALA A 41 -13.20 -8.56 0.10
CA ALA A 41 -12.25 -8.07 -0.89
C ALA A 41 -10.78 -8.34 -0.51
N GLN A 42 -10.49 -8.40 0.79
CA GLN A 42 -9.16 -8.64 1.36
C GLN A 42 -9.23 -9.84 2.31
N PRO A 43 -9.25 -11.09 1.80
CA PRO A 43 -9.39 -12.29 2.63
C PRO A 43 -8.24 -12.53 3.60
N SER A 44 -7.12 -11.82 3.47
CA SER A 44 -5.99 -11.83 4.40
C SER A 44 -6.21 -10.89 5.60
N ALA A 45 -7.15 -9.94 5.52
CA ALA A 45 -7.45 -9.02 6.61
C ALA A 45 -8.06 -9.76 7.81
N ARG A 46 -7.59 -9.41 9.01
CA ARG A 46 -8.06 -9.97 10.29
C ARG A 46 -8.50 -8.85 11.21
N PRO A 47 -9.34 -9.13 12.23
CA PRO A 47 -9.63 -8.14 13.27
C PRO A 47 -8.33 -7.57 13.85
N SER A 48 -8.21 -6.25 13.89
CA SER A 48 -7.04 -5.60 14.49
C SER A 48 -7.00 -5.93 15.99
N THR A 49 -5.82 -6.31 16.47
CA THR A 49 -5.55 -6.51 17.90
C THR A 49 -5.21 -5.20 18.60
N GLU A 50 -4.90 -4.15 17.84
CA GLU A 50 -4.53 -2.85 18.38
C GLU A 50 -5.70 -1.87 18.31
N LYS A 51 -5.86 -1.12 19.39
CA LYS A 51 -6.89 -0.09 19.53
C LYS A 51 -6.35 1.25 19.04
N GLU A 52 -6.04 1.31 17.75
CA GLU A 52 -5.65 2.56 17.11
C GLU A 52 -6.90 3.35 16.69
N SER A 53 -6.83 4.67 16.83
CA SER A 53 -7.90 5.56 16.40
C SER A 53 -7.32 6.84 15.82
N LEU A 54 -7.90 7.29 14.71
CA LEU A 54 -7.59 8.58 14.12
C LEU A 54 -8.28 9.70 14.92
N ARG A 55 -7.81 10.93 14.73
CA ARG A 55 -8.36 12.13 15.41
C ARG A 55 -9.86 12.33 15.15
N ASN A 56 -10.37 11.90 14.00
CA ASN A 56 -11.78 11.98 13.64
C ASN A 56 -12.65 10.85 14.24
N GLY A 57 -12.07 9.98 15.06
CA GLY A 57 -12.77 8.86 15.70
C GLY A 57 -12.83 7.58 14.87
N ALA A 58 -12.22 7.54 13.67
CA ALA A 58 -12.14 6.31 12.89
C ALA A 58 -11.21 5.30 13.58
N THR A 59 -11.60 4.03 13.65
CA THR A 59 -10.85 2.98 14.38
C THR A 59 -10.25 1.95 13.43
N CYS A 60 -9.01 1.51 13.66
CA CYS A 60 -8.43 0.37 12.91
C CYS A 60 -9.11 -0.91 13.37
N ASP A 61 -10.10 -1.38 12.60
CA ASP A 61 -10.88 -2.56 12.98
C ASP A 61 -10.41 -3.82 12.25
N LEU A 62 -9.81 -3.67 11.07
CA LEU A 62 -9.20 -4.76 10.31
C LEU A 62 -7.76 -4.41 9.98
N ALA A 63 -6.88 -5.41 9.98
CA ALA A 63 -5.47 -5.25 9.64
C ALA A 63 -4.92 -6.43 8.83
N ILE A 64 -3.84 -6.17 8.09
CA ILE A 64 -2.98 -7.17 7.46
C ILE A 64 -1.57 -6.93 7.98
N ASP A 65 -1.04 -7.89 8.73
CA ASP A 65 0.21 -7.74 9.47
C ASP A 65 1.46 -7.91 8.60
N ASN A 66 1.38 -8.28 7.33
CA ASN A 66 2.58 -8.44 6.49
C ASN A 66 2.30 -8.12 5.03
N GLN A 67 1.96 -6.87 4.76
CA GLN A 67 1.75 -6.36 3.41
C GLN A 67 3.10 -5.93 2.79
N MET A 68 3.52 -6.61 1.74
CA MET A 68 4.79 -6.29 1.07
C MET A 68 4.65 -5.12 0.10
N VAL A 69 5.36 -4.00 0.36
CA VAL A 69 5.51 -2.82 -0.53
C VAL A 69 6.99 -2.61 -0.84
N ALA A 70 7.35 -2.60 -2.12
CA ALA A 70 8.73 -2.44 -2.58
C ALA A 70 9.71 -3.33 -1.76
N ASP A 71 9.39 -4.62 -1.69
CA ASP A 71 10.15 -5.66 -0.96
C ASP A 71 10.27 -5.45 0.56
N ARG A 72 9.41 -4.60 1.15
CA ARG A 72 9.35 -4.37 2.59
C ARG A 72 8.03 -4.72 3.23
N PRO A 73 8.03 -5.23 4.47
CA PRO A 73 6.82 -5.50 5.22
C PRO A 73 6.23 -4.22 5.82
N PHE A 74 4.96 -3.98 5.52
CA PHE A 74 4.12 -2.97 6.14
C PHE A 74 2.98 -3.66 6.87
N ARG A 75 2.49 -3.04 7.94
CA ARG A 75 1.19 -3.37 8.50
C ARG A 75 0.16 -2.47 7.85
N ALA A 76 -0.84 -3.05 7.19
CA ALA A 76 -1.97 -2.30 6.70
C ALA A 76 -3.09 -2.29 7.74
N CYS A 77 -3.61 -1.11 8.07
CA CYS A 77 -4.76 -0.89 8.93
C CYS A 77 -5.90 -0.27 8.13
N PHE A 78 -7.08 -0.88 8.17
CA PHE A 78 -8.31 -0.37 7.58
C PHE A 78 -9.10 0.37 8.67
N TYR A 79 -9.18 1.69 8.55
CA TYR A 79 -9.87 2.54 9.52
C TYR A 79 -11.33 2.76 9.12
N PHE A 80 -12.24 2.52 10.06
CA PHE A 80 -13.67 2.65 9.85
C PHE A 80 -14.24 3.81 10.66
N LEU A 81 -15.01 4.68 10.00
CA LEU A 81 -15.78 5.74 10.62
C LEU A 81 -17.26 5.48 10.33
N ASN A 82 -18.12 5.57 11.34
CA ASN A 82 -19.56 5.29 11.18
C ASN A 82 -19.83 3.96 10.46
N THR A 83 -19.05 2.91 10.79
CA THR A 83 -19.10 1.56 10.19
C THR A 83 -18.64 1.43 8.73
N LYS A 84 -18.11 2.51 8.15
CA LYS A 84 -17.67 2.58 6.75
C LYS A 84 -16.17 2.83 6.64
N LEU A 85 -15.53 2.21 5.66
CA LEU A 85 -14.11 2.38 5.37
C LEU A 85 -13.87 3.85 5.06
N HIS A 86 -12.97 4.44 5.82
CA HIS A 86 -12.63 5.85 5.73
C HIS A 86 -11.22 6.05 5.18
N GLN A 87 -10.27 5.25 5.66
CA GLN A 87 -8.85 5.37 5.33
C GLN A 87 -8.17 4.01 5.44
N VAL A 88 -7.11 3.81 4.67
CA VAL A 88 -6.15 2.73 4.86
C VAL A 88 -4.77 3.33 5.10
N THR A 89 -4.12 2.91 6.18
CA THR A 89 -2.73 3.28 6.48
C THR A 89 -1.86 2.04 6.36
N LEU A 90 -0.74 2.13 5.67
CA LEU A 90 0.33 1.15 5.69
C LEU A 90 1.49 1.74 6.46
N SER A 91 1.81 1.13 7.60
CA SER A 91 2.92 1.57 8.46
C SER A 91 4.08 0.59 8.33
N ALA A 92 5.29 1.09 8.07
CA ALA A 92 6.47 0.24 7.98
C ALA A 92 6.72 -0.46 9.34
N GLN A 93 6.96 -1.78 9.31
CA GLN A 93 7.12 -2.56 10.55
C GLN A 93 8.52 -2.49 11.15
N SER A 94 9.47 -1.95 10.39
CA SER A 94 10.83 -1.68 10.81
C SER A 94 11.23 -0.28 10.35
N PRO A 95 12.20 0.37 11.03
CA PRO A 95 12.69 1.67 10.60
C PRO A 95 13.08 1.66 9.12
N ALA A 96 12.63 2.68 8.41
CA ALA A 96 12.89 2.89 7.00
C ALA A 96 14.14 3.74 6.78
N THR A 97 14.97 3.32 5.84
CA THR A 97 16.10 4.10 5.33
C THR A 97 15.64 4.99 4.17
N LYS A 98 16.53 5.86 3.69
CA LYS A 98 16.26 6.66 2.50
C LYS A 98 16.15 5.80 1.23
N GLU A 99 16.94 4.73 1.13
CA GLU A 99 16.87 3.78 0.01
C GLU A 99 15.51 3.07 -0.04
N ASP A 100 14.93 2.77 1.13
CA ASP A 100 13.59 2.22 1.22
C ASP A 100 12.52 3.19 0.74
N LEU A 101 12.64 4.47 1.15
CA LEU A 101 11.78 5.54 0.64
C LEU A 101 11.92 5.63 -0.89
N ASP A 102 13.14 5.67 -1.43
CA ASP A 102 13.37 5.78 -2.88
C ASP A 102 12.80 4.59 -3.65
N ALA A 103 12.84 3.38 -3.08
CA ALA A 103 12.21 2.20 -3.67
C ALA A 103 10.68 2.31 -3.69
N VAL A 104 10.06 2.79 -2.59
CA VAL A 104 8.62 3.06 -2.53
C VAL A 104 8.24 4.17 -3.51
N LEU A 105 8.98 5.26 -3.56
CA LEU A 105 8.69 6.40 -4.45
C LEU A 105 8.77 6.01 -5.93
N ARG A 106 9.76 5.21 -6.33
CA ARG A 106 9.80 4.65 -7.69
C ARG A 106 8.54 3.85 -8.01
N ALA A 107 8.14 2.94 -7.12
CA ALA A 107 6.92 2.15 -7.31
C ALA A 107 5.65 3.01 -7.38
N VAL A 108 5.60 4.10 -6.61
CA VAL A 108 4.48 5.05 -6.58
C VAL A 108 4.42 5.86 -7.87
N VAL A 109 5.54 6.41 -8.34
CA VAL A 109 5.63 7.19 -9.58
C VAL A 109 5.32 6.32 -10.79
N ASP A 110 5.85 5.10 -10.84
CA ASP A 110 5.55 4.14 -11.92
C ASP A 110 4.04 3.83 -12.00
N GLN A 111 3.34 3.88 -10.87
CA GLN A 111 1.93 3.48 -10.76
C GLN A 111 0.93 4.64 -10.91
N TYR A 112 1.26 5.82 -10.36
CA TYR A 112 0.34 6.96 -10.26
C TYR A 112 0.85 8.21 -10.99
N GLY A 113 2.07 8.18 -11.53
CA GLY A 113 2.71 9.32 -12.16
C GLY A 113 3.21 10.35 -11.16
N ASP A 114 3.24 11.61 -11.61
CA ASP A 114 3.80 12.70 -10.84
C ASP A 114 2.95 13.05 -9.60
N ALA A 115 3.65 13.45 -8.54
CA ALA A 115 3.01 13.94 -7.32
C ALA A 115 2.33 15.28 -7.55
N LEU A 116 1.21 15.51 -6.85
CA LEU A 116 0.54 16.80 -6.80
C LEU A 116 1.29 17.81 -5.94
N SER A 117 1.90 17.33 -4.86
CA SER A 117 2.70 18.13 -3.94
C SER A 117 3.78 17.27 -3.33
N VAL A 118 4.96 17.86 -3.15
CA VAL A 118 6.09 17.25 -2.45
C VAL A 118 6.71 18.30 -1.53
N GLN A 119 6.93 17.92 -0.29
CA GLN A 119 7.82 18.59 0.65
C GLN A 119 8.93 17.61 1.01
N ASP A 120 10.18 17.96 0.71
CA ASP A 120 11.36 17.15 1.03
C ASP A 120 12.43 18.05 1.65
N THR A 121 12.81 17.75 2.90
CA THR A 121 13.87 18.45 3.62
C THR A 121 15.11 17.56 3.83
N GLY A 122 15.18 16.40 3.18
CA GLY A 122 16.20 15.38 3.37
C GLY A 122 15.83 14.39 4.48
N ASP A 123 15.48 14.90 5.67
CA ASP A 123 15.09 14.10 6.84
C ASP A 123 13.58 13.83 6.92
N ILE A 124 12.78 14.68 6.27
CA ILE A 124 11.33 14.54 6.19
C ILE A 124 10.94 14.58 4.72
N TYR A 125 10.07 13.65 4.33
CA TYR A 125 9.42 13.62 3.03
C TYR A 125 7.91 13.52 3.24
N ASP A 126 7.16 14.37 2.55
CA ASP A 126 5.70 14.32 2.45
C ASP A 126 5.31 14.53 0.99
N GLY A 127 4.87 13.45 0.35
CA GLY A 127 4.41 13.43 -1.04
C GLY A 127 2.94 13.09 -1.11
N THR A 128 2.18 13.72 -1.99
CA THR A 128 0.75 13.42 -2.21
C THR A 128 0.42 13.30 -3.69
N TRP A 129 -0.41 12.31 -4.03
CA TRP A 129 -0.90 11.98 -5.37
C TRP A 129 -2.43 11.96 -5.41
N SER A 130 -2.99 12.16 -6.62
CA SER A 130 -4.39 11.84 -6.91
C SER A 130 -4.47 10.45 -7.51
N ILE A 131 -5.36 9.61 -7.00
CA ILE A 131 -5.73 8.35 -7.65
C ILE A 131 -7.17 8.51 -8.12
N GLY A 132 -7.36 8.83 -9.40
CA GLY A 132 -8.66 9.27 -9.90
C GLY A 132 -9.11 10.59 -9.23
N SER A 133 -10.43 10.80 -9.16
CA SER A 133 -11.03 12.02 -8.59
C SER A 133 -11.21 11.98 -7.08
N ASP A 134 -11.34 10.78 -6.50
CA ASP A 134 -11.93 10.63 -5.16
C ASP A 134 -10.96 10.12 -4.10
N VAL A 135 -9.71 9.81 -4.47
CA VAL A 135 -8.72 9.22 -3.57
C VAL A 135 -7.44 10.06 -3.57
N ARG A 136 -7.00 10.39 -2.37
CA ARG A 136 -5.66 10.92 -2.11
C ARG A 136 -4.77 9.80 -1.58
N PHE A 137 -3.60 9.70 -2.17
CA PHE A 137 -2.54 8.85 -1.67
C PHE A 137 -1.40 9.71 -1.19
N SER A 138 -0.90 9.45 0.02
CA SER A 138 0.21 10.22 0.60
C SER A 138 1.29 9.28 1.11
N VAL A 139 2.55 9.68 0.93
CA VAL A 139 3.72 9.01 1.49
C VAL A 139 4.36 9.97 2.46
N PHE A 140 4.41 9.57 3.73
CA PHE A 140 5.11 10.31 4.77
C PHE A 140 6.33 9.50 5.23
N TYR A 141 7.48 10.15 5.27
CA TYR A 141 8.71 9.61 5.84
C TYR A 141 9.36 10.65 6.75
N ALA A 142 9.85 10.22 7.90
CA ALA A 142 10.59 11.08 8.82
C ALA A 142 11.69 10.29 9.53
N ASN A 143 12.94 10.69 9.33
CA ASN A 143 14.13 10.19 10.02
C ASN A 143 14.69 11.26 10.96
N ILE A 144 14.10 11.36 12.14
CA ILE A 144 14.50 12.34 13.14
C ILE A 144 15.53 11.68 14.07
N GLY A 145 16.77 12.18 14.04
CA GLY A 145 17.84 11.71 14.94
C GLY A 145 18.65 10.51 14.43
N GLY A 146 18.49 10.11 13.16
CA GLY A 146 19.39 9.17 12.49
C GLY A 146 19.27 7.69 12.86
N THR A 147 18.27 7.30 13.68
CA THR A 147 18.06 5.91 14.11
C THR A 147 17.15 5.10 13.17
N GLY A 148 16.90 5.63 11.97
CA GLY A 148 15.95 5.08 11.00
C GLY A 148 14.59 5.76 11.11
N GLY A 149 13.92 5.90 9.96
CA GLY A 149 12.73 6.72 9.83
C GLY A 149 11.42 5.96 10.01
N MET A 150 10.40 6.68 10.46
CA MET A 150 9.02 6.25 10.30
C MET A 150 8.63 6.40 8.84
N MET A 151 7.91 5.43 8.27
CA MET A 151 7.34 5.55 6.94
C MET A 151 5.90 5.06 6.95
N ASN A 152 4.99 5.92 6.49
CA ASN A 152 3.56 5.64 6.38
C ASN A 152 3.07 5.94 4.96
N LEU A 153 2.24 5.05 4.44
CA LEU A 153 1.54 5.24 3.18
C LEU A 153 0.05 5.32 3.50
N VAL A 154 -0.60 6.40 3.09
CA VAL A 154 -1.98 6.68 3.48
C VAL A 154 -2.85 6.80 2.23
N TYR A 155 -3.91 6.01 2.19
CA TYR A 155 -4.99 6.12 1.20
C TYR A 155 -6.24 6.63 1.89
N GLN A 156 -6.77 7.76 1.44
CA GLN A 156 -7.96 8.38 2.03
C GLN A 156 -8.86 9.00 0.96
N SER A 157 -10.14 9.16 1.27
CA SER A 157 -11.07 9.86 0.40
C SER A 157 -10.72 11.35 0.30
N ALA A 158 -10.73 11.90 -0.92
CA ALA A 158 -10.54 13.32 -1.17
C ALA A 158 -11.67 14.19 -0.58
N ALA A 159 -12.85 13.63 -0.34
CA ALA A 159 -14.00 14.31 0.25
C ALA A 159 -13.98 14.35 1.79
N GLY A 160 -12.98 13.71 2.42
CA GLY A 160 -12.85 13.62 3.88
C GLY A 160 -11.93 14.64 4.53
N GLN A 161 -11.41 15.62 3.77
CA GLN A 161 -10.61 16.75 4.28
C GLN A 161 -11.47 17.97 4.59
#